data_AF-A0A9N9WB90-F1
#
_entry.id   AF-A0A9N9WB90-F1
#
_cell.length_a   1.000
_cell.length_b   1.000
_cell.length_c   1.000
_cell.angle_alpha   90.00
_cell.angle_beta   90.00
_cell.angle_gamma   90.00
#
_symmetry.space_group_name_H-M   'P 1'
#
loop_
_entity.id
_entity.type
_entity.pdbx_description
1 polymer ?
#
loop_
_entity_poly.entity_id
_entity_poly.type
_entity_poly.pdbx_seq_one_letter_code
_entity_poly.pdbx_strand_id
1 'polypeptide(L)'
;MTKATKSILWYLKESRTDVQFHLAALRGDCDRLRQLLDTGKVHIDSRDRIEQGTICQQDGTTPLILSAAMGHTECVRELLAQGADPACCRTTGTNALFFAAQGGFLDIARLLLDAGADIDAPSTDGGTPLFVACQCGHLPVVEELLRRGADVNACMKVVVHIVIFVG
;
A
#
# COMPACT_ATOMS: atom_id res chain seq x y z
N MET A 1 -26.03 23.41 3.45
CA MET A 1 -24.83 23.69 4.29
C MET A 1 -23.99 24.75 3.59
N THR A 2 -23.73 25.88 4.24
CA THR A 2 -23.04 27.04 3.66
C THR A 2 -21.56 26.75 3.40
N LYS A 3 -20.97 27.39 2.39
CA LYS A 3 -19.55 27.19 1.99
C LYS A 3 -18.57 27.33 3.18
N ALA A 4 -18.89 28.19 4.14
CA ALA A 4 -18.13 28.39 5.38
C ALA A 4 -18.13 27.19 6.34
N THR A 5 -19.23 26.43 6.45
CA THR A 5 -19.27 25.23 7.32
C THR A 5 -18.47 24.07 6.74
N LYS A 6 -18.35 23.97 5.41
CA LYS A 6 -17.42 23.02 4.76
C LYS A 6 -15.95 23.39 5.02
N SER A 7 -15.59 24.68 4.98
CA SER A 7 -14.22 25.13 5.29
C SER A 7 -13.84 24.93 6.76
N ILE A 8 -14.77 25.14 7.71
CA ILE A 8 -14.51 24.91 9.14
C ILE A 8 -14.43 23.40 9.45
N LEU A 9 -15.32 22.58 8.86
CA LEU A 9 -15.21 21.12 8.96
C LEU A 9 -13.93 20.59 8.32
N TRP A 10 -13.47 21.20 7.23
CA TRP A 10 -12.18 20.89 6.61
C TRP A 10 -11.02 21.23 7.56
N TYR A 11 -11.02 22.41 8.17
CA TYR A 11 -10.00 22.85 9.15
C TYR A 11 -9.97 21.98 10.43
N LEU A 12 -11.15 21.55 10.91
CA LEU A 12 -11.28 20.62 12.04
C LEU A 12 -10.89 19.18 11.66
N LYS A 13 -11.06 18.76 10.40
CA LYS A 13 -10.58 17.47 9.88
C LYS A 13 -9.06 17.44 9.75
N GLU A 14 -8.46 18.55 9.34
CA GLU A 14 -7.02 18.72 9.29
C GLU A 14 -6.39 18.78 10.68
N SER A 15 -7.18 18.99 11.75
CA SER A 15 -6.73 18.89 13.14
C SER A 15 -6.68 17.46 13.68
N ARG A 16 -7.19 16.45 12.95
CA ARG A 16 -7.07 15.06 13.41
C ARG A 16 -5.71 14.49 12.98
N THR A 17 -4.98 13.95 13.96
CA THR A 17 -3.60 13.47 13.77
C THR A 17 -3.53 12.22 12.89
N ASP A 18 -4.58 11.41 12.85
CA ASP A 18 -4.72 10.25 11.95
C ASP A 18 -4.77 10.68 10.49
N VAL A 19 -5.59 11.67 10.13
CA VAL A 19 -5.69 12.18 8.76
C VAL A 19 -4.37 12.82 8.32
N GLN A 20 -3.73 13.59 9.20
CA GLN A 20 -2.41 14.17 8.92
C GLN A 20 -1.36 13.10 8.68
N PHE A 21 -1.43 11.97 9.38
CA PHE A 21 -0.50 10.86 9.24
C PHE A 21 -0.61 10.19 7.87
N HIS A 22 -1.82 9.90 7.42
CA HIS A 22 -2.05 9.36 6.07
C HIS A 22 -1.66 10.34 4.97
N LEU A 23 -1.94 11.63 5.13
CA LEU A 23 -1.53 12.66 4.17
C LEU A 23 0.00 12.83 4.10
N ALA A 24 0.71 12.68 5.22
CA ALA A 24 2.17 12.70 5.25
C ALA A 24 2.74 11.48 4.49
N ALA A 25 2.20 10.28 4.75
CA ALA A 25 2.55 9.06 4.02
C ALA A 25 2.26 9.15 2.52
N LEU A 26 1.15 9.75 2.13
CA LEU A 26 0.79 9.98 0.73
C LEU A 26 1.76 10.93 0.03
N ARG A 27 2.15 12.02 0.71
CA ARG A 27 3.07 13.03 0.16
C ARG A 27 4.54 12.60 0.18
N GLY A 28 4.88 11.57 0.95
CA GLY A 28 6.27 11.15 1.16
C GLY A 28 7.02 12.06 2.14
N ASP A 29 6.29 12.75 3.02
CA ASP A 29 6.86 13.65 4.03
C ASP A 29 7.29 12.83 5.27
N CYS A 30 8.43 12.14 5.16
CA CYS A 30 8.89 11.21 6.18
C CYS A 30 9.26 11.93 7.50
N ASP A 31 9.79 13.16 7.43
CA ASP A 31 10.05 13.98 8.63
C ASP A 31 8.76 14.23 9.42
N ARG A 32 7.67 14.55 8.72
CA ARG A 32 6.37 14.76 9.36
C ARG A 32 5.78 13.45 9.88
N LEU A 33 5.96 12.32 9.18
CA LEU A 33 5.58 11.01 9.69
C LEU A 33 6.27 10.69 11.00
N ARG A 34 7.59 10.87 11.05
CA ARG A 34 8.39 10.63 12.25
C ARG A 34 7.95 11.52 13.42
N GLN A 35 7.75 12.81 13.17
CA GLN A 35 7.23 13.73 14.19
C GLN A 35 5.87 13.27 14.73
N LEU A 36 4.97 12.81 13.87
CA LEU A 36 3.65 12.33 14.28
C LEU A 36 3.74 11.03 15.10
N LEU A 37 4.64 10.11 14.75
CA LEU A 37 4.91 8.90 15.53
C LEU A 37 5.51 9.23 16.90
N ASP A 38 6.47 10.16 16.97
CA ASP A 38 7.10 10.60 18.22
C ASP A 38 6.09 11.24 19.19
N THR A 39 5.00 11.83 18.69
CA THR A 39 3.94 12.37 19.57
C THR A 39 3.15 11.28 20.30
N GLY A 40 3.20 10.03 19.84
CA GLY A 40 2.46 8.89 20.42
C GLY A 40 0.93 8.99 20.30
N LYS A 41 0.43 9.96 19.53
CA LYS A 41 -1.02 10.22 19.38
C LYS A 41 -1.67 9.47 18.21
N VAL A 42 -0.87 8.75 17.42
CA VAL A 42 -1.32 8.06 16.21
C VAL A 42 -0.93 6.59 16.31
N HIS A 43 -1.84 5.71 15.91
CA HIS A 43 -1.53 4.29 15.78
C HIS A 43 -0.85 4.06 14.43
N ILE A 44 0.24 3.29 14.41
CA ILE A 44 1.04 3.10 13.20
C ILE A 44 0.24 2.47 12.05
N ASP A 45 -0.59 1.48 12.38
CA ASP A 45 -1.53 0.84 11.45
C ASP A 45 -2.94 1.46 11.49
N SER A 46 -3.04 2.76 11.83
CA SER A 46 -4.31 3.47 11.71
C SER A 46 -4.88 3.23 10.30
N ARG A 47 -6.12 2.76 10.24
CA ARG A 47 -6.81 2.54 8.97
C ARG A 47 -7.59 3.78 8.61
N ASP A 48 -7.37 4.30 7.42
CA ASP A 48 -8.01 5.55 7.01
C ASP A 48 -9.51 5.40 6.76
N ARG A 49 -10.22 6.51 6.98
CA ARG A 49 -11.58 6.78 6.51
C ARG A 49 -11.56 8.05 5.65
N ILE A 50 -10.62 8.15 4.70
CA ILE A 50 -10.54 9.28 3.77
C ILE A 50 -11.78 9.34 2.89
N GLU A 51 -12.74 10.17 3.30
CA GLU A 51 -13.94 10.52 2.53
C GLU A 51 -13.64 11.53 1.40
N GLN A 52 -12.44 11.52 0.82
CA GLN A 52 -12.15 12.42 -0.30
C GLN A 52 -12.68 11.84 -1.60
N GLY A 53 -13.94 12.17 -1.91
CA GLY A 53 -14.37 12.81 -3.17
C GLY A 53 -14.02 12.21 -4.53
N THR A 54 -13.37 11.06 -4.62
CA THR A 54 -13.13 10.32 -5.84
C THR A 54 -13.55 8.88 -5.55
N ILE A 55 -14.71 8.53 -6.09
CA ILE A 55 -15.37 7.22 -6.09
C ILE A 55 -14.45 6.00 -5.89
N CYS A 56 -14.19 5.61 -4.62
CA CYS A 56 -14.30 4.22 -4.09
C CYS A 56 -13.91 4.15 -2.59
N GLN A 57 -14.94 4.06 -1.75
CA GLN A 57 -15.08 3.42 -0.42
C GLN A 57 -13.97 3.43 0.66
N GLN A 58 -14.41 3.18 1.90
CA GLN A 58 -13.57 3.07 3.10
C GLN A 58 -12.67 1.83 2.99
N ASP A 59 -11.49 2.00 2.41
CA ASP A 59 -10.68 0.86 1.99
C ASP A 59 -9.79 0.27 3.08
N GLY A 60 -9.82 0.84 4.29
CA GLY A 60 -8.97 0.37 5.39
C GLY A 60 -7.48 0.48 5.07
N THR A 61 -7.10 1.44 4.23
CA THR A 61 -5.72 1.70 3.82
C THR A 61 -4.90 2.14 5.02
N THR A 62 -3.71 1.57 5.17
CA THR A 62 -2.72 2.01 6.16
C THR A 62 -1.70 2.96 5.53
N PRO A 63 -1.01 3.79 6.34
CA PRO A 63 0.08 4.64 5.89
C PRO A 63 1.16 3.86 5.15
N LEU A 64 1.46 2.63 5.58
CA LEU A 64 2.39 1.74 4.91
C LEU A 64 1.97 1.42 3.47
N ILE A 65 0.68 1.11 3.26
CA ILE A 65 0.13 0.86 1.92
C ILE A 65 0.21 2.12 1.05
N LEU A 66 -0.08 3.30 1.61
CA LEU A 66 0.02 4.57 0.87
C LEU A 66 1.46 4.86 0.44
N SER A 67 2.42 4.74 1.35
CA SER A 67 3.83 4.99 1.04
C SER A 67 4.37 3.97 0.04
N ALA A 68 3.97 2.69 0.15
CA ALA A 68 4.34 1.66 -0.82
C ALA A 68 3.75 1.92 -2.21
N ALA A 69 2.48 2.35 -2.29
CA ALA A 69 1.81 2.68 -3.55
C ALA A 69 2.40 3.91 -4.25
N MET A 70 2.92 4.87 -3.47
CA MET A 70 3.53 6.08 -4.02
C MET A 70 5.04 5.97 -4.26
N GLY A 71 5.68 4.87 -3.85
CA GLY A 71 7.13 4.66 -4.06
C GLY A 71 8.03 5.34 -3.02
N HIS A 72 7.48 5.73 -1.87
CA HIS A 72 8.22 6.46 -0.83
C HIS A 72 9.03 5.50 0.04
N THR A 73 10.17 5.05 -0.48
CA THR A 73 11.03 4.02 0.14
C THR A 73 11.47 4.37 1.56
N GLU A 74 11.87 5.62 1.81
CA GLU A 74 12.31 6.05 3.15
C GLU A 74 11.15 6.01 4.16
N CYS A 75 9.96 6.46 3.77
CA CYS A 75 8.79 6.43 4.63
C CYS A 75 8.37 4.98 4.94
N VAL A 76 8.45 4.07 3.96
CA VAL A 76 8.21 2.63 4.19
C VAL A 76 9.23 2.05 5.18
N ARG A 77 10.51 2.38 5.03
CA ARG A 77 11.57 1.93 5.93
C ARG A 77 11.30 2.40 7.36
N GLU A 78 10.96 3.67 7.55
CA GLU A 78 10.65 4.22 8.87
C GLU A 78 9.42 3.57 9.51
N LEU A 79 8.35 3.38 8.74
CA LEU A 79 7.13 2.72 9.22
C LEU A 79 7.42 1.28 9.66
N LEU A 80 8.15 0.51 8.86
CA LEU A 80 8.54 -0.86 9.23
C LEU A 80 9.47 -0.89 10.45
N ALA A 81 10.42 0.05 10.55
CA ALA A 81 11.32 0.14 11.71
C ALA A 81 10.57 0.45 13.02
N GLN A 82 9.45 1.15 12.93
CA GLN A 82 8.57 1.49 14.06
C GLN A 82 7.54 0.40 14.36
N GLY A 83 7.57 -0.72 13.62
CA GLY A 83 6.73 -1.89 13.88
C GLY A 83 5.39 -1.89 13.14
N ALA A 84 5.28 -1.20 11.99
CA ALA A 84 4.11 -1.30 11.14
C ALA A 84 3.90 -2.75 10.68
N ASP A 85 2.65 -3.21 10.67
CA ASP A 85 2.32 -4.58 10.27
C ASP A 85 2.25 -4.69 8.73
N PRO A 86 3.18 -5.44 8.10
CA PRO A 86 3.17 -5.62 6.64
C PRO A 86 2.03 -6.53 6.16
N ALA A 87 1.38 -7.28 7.04
CA ALA A 87 0.23 -8.12 6.71
C ALA A 87 -1.07 -7.31 6.54
N CYS A 88 -1.06 -6.02 6.90
CA CYS A 88 -2.21 -5.15 6.69
C CYS A 88 -2.59 -5.06 5.21
N CYS A 89 -3.87 -5.29 4.92
CA CYS A 89 -4.44 -5.22 3.59
C CYS A 89 -5.65 -4.29 3.53
N ARG A 90 -5.99 -3.82 2.33
CA ARG A 90 -7.24 -3.10 2.10
C ARG A 90 -8.44 -4.04 2.14
N THR A 91 -9.64 -3.49 2.16
CA THR A 91 -10.90 -4.25 1.99
C THR A 91 -10.94 -5.04 0.67
N THR A 92 -10.19 -4.59 -0.33
CA THR A 92 -9.96 -5.27 -1.63
C THR A 92 -8.92 -6.40 -1.54
N GLY A 93 -8.44 -6.76 -0.35
CA GLY A 93 -7.39 -7.77 -0.14
C GLY A 93 -5.99 -7.33 -0.57
N THR A 94 -5.85 -6.15 -1.18
CA THR A 94 -4.55 -5.65 -1.65
C THR A 94 -3.69 -5.17 -0.48
N ASN A 95 -2.48 -5.71 -0.36
CA ASN A 95 -1.51 -5.35 0.66
C ASN A 95 -0.44 -4.38 0.11
N ALA A 96 0.48 -3.93 0.96
CA ALA A 96 1.55 -3.02 0.55
C ALA A 96 2.45 -3.62 -0.54
N LEU A 97 2.70 -4.94 -0.50
CA LEU A 97 3.53 -5.64 -1.48
C LEU A 97 2.89 -5.66 -2.87
N PHE A 98 1.56 -5.80 -2.95
CA PHE A 98 0.81 -5.72 -4.20
C PHE A 98 1.03 -4.37 -4.89
N PHE A 99 0.94 -3.27 -4.15
CA PHE A 99 1.17 -1.94 -4.74
C PHE A 99 2.64 -1.67 -5.07
N ALA A 100 3.58 -2.15 -4.25
CA ALA A 100 5.00 -2.08 -4.56
C ALA A 100 5.32 -2.83 -5.87
N ALA A 101 4.70 -4.01 -6.06
CA ALA A 101 4.81 -4.80 -7.26
C ALA A 101 4.16 -4.13 -8.48
N GLN A 102 2.99 -3.51 -8.30
CA GLN A 102 2.30 -2.75 -9.33
C GLN A 102 3.10 -1.51 -9.78
N GLY A 103 3.78 -0.83 -8.85
CA GLY A 103 4.61 0.34 -9.15
C GLY A 103 6.04 0.00 -9.59
N GLY A 104 6.44 -1.26 -9.54
CA GLY A 104 7.80 -1.69 -9.88
C GLY A 104 8.86 -1.29 -8.86
N PHE A 105 8.47 -1.00 -7.62
CA PHE A 105 9.36 -0.51 -6.57
C PHE A 105 10.11 -1.68 -5.90
N LEU A 106 11.20 -2.12 -6.53
CA LEU A 106 12.01 -3.25 -6.06
C LEU A 106 12.50 -3.09 -4.61
N ASP A 107 13.00 -1.92 -4.24
CA ASP A 107 13.54 -1.69 -2.89
C ASP A 107 12.44 -1.79 -1.83
N ILE A 108 11.24 -1.29 -2.14
CA ILE A 108 10.06 -1.39 -1.27
C ILE A 108 9.60 -2.84 -1.16
N ALA A 109 9.54 -3.57 -2.28
CA ALA A 109 9.18 -4.98 -2.27
C ALA A 109 10.14 -5.80 -1.40
N ARG A 110 11.46 -5.54 -1.47
CA ARG A 110 12.45 -6.18 -0.59
C ARG A 110 12.22 -5.85 0.87
N LEU A 111 12.03 -4.58 1.22
CA LEU A 111 11.77 -4.16 2.60
C LEU A 111 10.53 -4.84 3.18
N LEU A 112 9.45 -4.92 2.40
CA LEU A 112 8.22 -5.56 2.83
C LEU A 112 8.39 -7.08 3.01
N LEU A 113 9.10 -7.75 2.10
CA LEU A 113 9.40 -9.18 2.21
C LEU A 113 10.31 -9.49 3.41
N ASP A 114 11.30 -8.64 3.68
CA ASP A 114 12.17 -8.75 4.85
C ASP A 114 11.39 -8.54 6.17
N ALA A 115 10.35 -7.71 6.14
CA ALA A 115 9.44 -7.53 7.27
C ALA A 115 8.43 -8.69 7.44
N GLY A 116 8.41 -9.66 6.54
CA GLY A 116 7.50 -10.82 6.59
C GLY A 116 6.14 -10.58 5.94
N ALA A 117 6.05 -9.66 4.97
CA ALA A 117 4.86 -9.54 4.13
C ALA A 117 4.54 -10.87 3.43
N ASP A 118 3.27 -11.23 3.36
CA ASP A 118 2.82 -12.38 2.58
C ASP A 118 3.04 -12.14 1.09
N ILE A 119 3.91 -12.99 0.51
CA ILE A 119 4.38 -12.91 -0.87
C ILE A 119 3.29 -13.26 -1.90
N ASP A 120 2.35 -14.11 -1.51
CA ASP A 120 1.29 -14.64 -2.39
C ASP A 120 -0.10 -14.12 -2.00
N ALA A 121 -0.17 -13.07 -1.18
CA ALA A 121 -1.41 -12.48 -0.72
C ALA A 121 -2.34 -12.13 -1.91
N PRO A 122 -3.51 -12.78 -2.04
CA PRO A 122 -4.40 -12.55 -3.16
C PRO A 122 -5.26 -11.29 -2.93
N SER A 123 -5.41 -10.48 -3.98
CA SER A 123 -6.48 -9.48 -4.03
C SER A 123 -7.85 -10.16 -4.12
N THR A 124 -8.94 -9.39 -3.95
CA THR A 124 -10.31 -9.90 -4.14
C THR A 124 -10.56 -10.46 -5.55
N ASP A 125 -9.81 -9.98 -6.54
CA ASP A 125 -9.88 -10.47 -7.92
C ASP A 125 -8.97 -11.69 -8.17
N GLY A 126 -8.34 -12.20 -7.12
CA GLY A 126 -7.38 -13.31 -7.18
C GLY A 126 -6.02 -12.93 -7.73
N GLY A 127 -5.73 -11.64 -7.90
CA GLY A 127 -4.44 -11.15 -8.37
C GLY A 127 -3.39 -11.17 -7.26
N THR A 128 -2.23 -11.77 -7.52
CA THR A 128 -1.09 -11.78 -6.59
C THR A 128 -0.09 -10.66 -6.90
N PRO A 129 0.83 -10.30 -5.97
CA PRO A 129 1.91 -9.36 -6.26
C PRO A 129 2.73 -9.76 -7.49
N LEU A 130 2.99 -11.07 -7.67
CA LEU A 130 3.67 -11.59 -8.85
C LEU A 130 2.88 -11.34 -10.14
N PHE A 131 1.55 -11.55 -10.12
CA PHE A 131 0.69 -11.29 -11.28
C PHE A 131 0.74 -9.84 -11.72
N VAL A 132 0.58 -8.90 -10.78
CA VAL A 132 0.57 -7.47 -11.12
C VAL A 132 1.95 -6.98 -11.58
N ALA A 133 3.05 -7.47 -10.97
CA ALA A 133 4.40 -7.18 -11.46
C ALA A 133 4.63 -7.66 -12.89
N CYS A 134 4.16 -8.87 -13.23
CA CYS A 134 4.21 -9.40 -14.59
C CYS A 134 3.34 -8.59 -15.56
N GLN A 135 2.10 -8.27 -15.15
CA GLN A 135 1.16 -7.49 -15.97
C GLN A 135 1.70 -6.10 -16.32
N CYS A 136 2.39 -5.45 -15.36
CA CYS A 136 3.02 -4.16 -15.55
C CYS A 136 4.41 -4.23 -16.20
N GLY A 137 4.98 -5.43 -16.37
CA GLY A 137 6.28 -5.65 -17.01
C GLY A 137 7.49 -5.32 -16.12
N HIS A 138 7.32 -5.32 -14.80
CA HIS A 138 8.37 -4.99 -13.84
C HIS A 138 9.29 -6.19 -13.54
N LEU A 139 10.10 -6.58 -14.53
CA LEU A 139 11.00 -7.73 -14.47
C LEU A 139 11.86 -7.79 -13.19
N PRO A 140 12.49 -6.71 -12.69
CA PRO A 140 13.31 -6.80 -11.48
C PRO A 140 12.52 -7.23 -10.24
N VAL A 141 11.24 -6.80 -10.14
CA VAL A 141 10.37 -7.20 -9.03
C VAL A 141 9.91 -8.65 -9.18
N VAL A 142 9.59 -9.06 -10.42
CA VAL A 142 9.25 -10.46 -10.73
C VAL A 142 10.39 -11.39 -10.34
N GLU A 143 11.62 -11.08 -10.74
CA GLU A 143 12.79 -11.88 -10.40
C GLU A 143 13.01 -11.98 -8.89
N GLU A 144 12.84 -10.88 -8.15
CA GLU A 144 12.98 -10.88 -6.69
C GLU A 144 11.88 -11.72 -6.01
N LEU A 145 10.61 -11.57 -6.43
CA LEU A 145 9.50 -12.36 -5.91
C LEU A 145 9.72 -13.86 -6.17
N LEU A 146 10.14 -14.24 -7.39
CA LEU A 146 10.47 -15.63 -7.73
C LEU A 146 11.64 -16.15 -6.91
N ARG A 147 12.69 -15.33 -6.72
CA ARG A 147 13.86 -15.69 -5.90
C ARG A 147 13.48 -15.93 -4.44
N ARG A 148 12.48 -15.22 -3.93
CA ARG A 148 11.94 -15.35 -2.58
C ARG A 148 10.91 -16.48 -2.44
N GLY A 149 10.59 -17.17 -3.53
CA GLY A 149 9.74 -18.35 -3.54
C GLY A 149 8.26 -18.10 -3.79
N ALA A 150 7.89 -16.97 -4.43
CA ALA A 150 6.50 -16.70 -4.82
C ALA A 150 5.93 -17.83 -5.69
N ASP A 151 4.70 -18.26 -5.41
CA ASP A 151 4.05 -19.31 -6.20
C ASP A 151 3.64 -18.78 -7.58
N VAL A 152 4.33 -19.28 -8.61
CA VAL A 152 4.03 -18.98 -10.01
C VAL A 152 2.62 -19.44 -10.39
N ASN A 153 2.11 -20.50 -9.76
CA ASN A 153 0.78 -21.02 -10.04
C ASN A 153 -0.32 -20.14 -9.44
N ALA A 154 -0.02 -19.43 -8.34
CA ALA A 154 -0.93 -18.45 -7.76
C ALA A 154 -1.18 -17.28 -8.72
N CYS A 155 -0.17 -16.91 -9.53
CA CYS A 155 -0.30 -15.97 -10.64
C CYS A 155 -1.13 -16.53 -11.83
N MET A 156 -1.13 -17.85 -12.03
CA MET A 156 -1.67 -18.51 -13.24
C MET A 156 -3.18 -18.82 -13.26
N LYS A 157 -3.94 -18.62 -12.17
CA LYS A 157 -5.40 -18.86 -12.22
C LYS A 157 -6.14 -18.04 -13.28
N VAL A 158 -5.56 -16.94 -13.77
CA VAL A 158 -6.13 -16.09 -14.84
C VAL A 158 -5.40 -16.24 -16.19
N VAL A 159 -4.16 -16.73 -16.18
CA VAL A 159 -3.29 -16.82 -17.38
C VAL A 159 -3.80 -17.86 -18.39
N VAL A 160 -4.62 -18.81 -17.95
CA VAL A 160 -5.35 -19.73 -18.85
C VAL A 160 -6.22 -18.98 -19.87
N HIS A 161 -6.57 -17.71 -19.67
CA HIS A 161 -7.30 -16.95 -20.70
C HIS A 161 -6.41 -16.17 -21.68
N ILE A 162 -5.13 -15.94 -21.35
CA ILE A 162 -4.20 -15.15 -22.19
C ILE A 162 -3.32 -16.07 -23.03
N VAL A 163 -2.91 -17.23 -22.51
CA VAL A 163 -1.99 -18.13 -23.24
C VAL A 163 -2.73 -19.05 -24.23
N ILE A 164 -4.06 -19.21 -24.12
CA ILE A 164 -4.86 -19.97 -25.11
C ILE A 164 -5.20 -19.13 -26.36
N PHE A 165 -5.02 -17.79 -26.34
CA PHE A 165 -5.33 -16.93 -27.50
C PHE A 165 -4.12 -16.64 -28.41
N VAL A 166 -2.92 -17.13 -28.05
CA VAL A 166 -1.75 -17.14 -28.93
C VAL A 166 -1.38 -18.59 -29.23
N GLY A 167 -2.23 -19.23 -30.02
CA GLY A 167 -2.06 -20.58 -30.57
C GLY A 167 -2.83 -20.71 -31.87
#